data_AF-A0A521T468-F1
#
_entry.id   AF-A0A521T468-F1
#
_cell.length_a   1.000
_cell.length_b   1.000
_cell.length_c   1.000
_cell.angle_alpha   90.00
_cell.angle_beta   90.00
_cell.angle_gamma   90.00
#
_symmetry.space_group_name_H-M   'P 1'
#
loop_
_entity.id
_entity.type
_entity.pdbx_description
1 polymer ?
#
loop_
_entity_poly.entity_id
_entity_poly.type
_entity_poly.pdbx_seq_one_letter_code
_entity_poly.pdbx_strand_id
1 'polypeptide(L)'
;MSRFQAHFALTLIVMLAACSGAGSSSSDPEPIAYFNVAVIVDTTSDSVTREQAEAVLALADASLYDLTAYSLRMVDFVEDDSNGSVEDVVNAYMAAHPGDLPNGILVFSVGDDDGAKINRGYAQQIPAPDDFRNPFVSPYLDGSYMYVAVLYFNYHYAACGYGGADDIQSPVSVGDECRGEEGTPCVEWEGMQICDFVLPILEERTPVDMAAQVVVHEFMHPFGSEGGGDHFGTEPCNAVMGLPEGTFNNGESDHYNGMCPNVYETFAASYQP
;
A
#
# COMPACT_ATOMS: atom_id res chain seq x y z
N MET A 1 -48.17 -29.52 45.73
CA MET A 1 -47.19 -29.09 46.74
C MET A 1 -45.98 -28.52 46.01
N SER A 2 -45.70 -27.23 46.25
CA SER A 2 -44.44 -26.46 46.03
C SER A 2 -43.74 -26.55 44.66
N ARG A 3 -43.83 -25.58 43.73
CA ARG A 3 -43.22 -24.22 43.69
C ARG A 3 -41.80 -24.15 44.27
N PHE A 4 -40.81 -23.94 43.40
CA PHE A 4 -39.60 -23.15 43.68
C PHE A 4 -39.13 -22.49 42.37
N GLN A 5 -39.47 -21.21 42.20
CA GLN A 5 -38.82 -20.30 41.26
C GLN A 5 -37.55 -19.79 41.93
N ALA A 6 -36.39 -20.00 41.32
CA ALA A 6 -35.16 -19.33 41.72
C ALA A 6 -34.99 -18.08 40.86
N HIS A 7 -35.18 -16.92 41.48
CA HIS A 7 -34.75 -15.63 40.93
C HIS A 7 -33.23 -15.52 41.10
N PHE A 8 -32.50 -15.47 39.98
CA PHE A 8 -31.14 -14.97 39.96
C PHE A 8 -31.21 -13.44 39.82
N ALA A 9 -30.97 -12.73 40.92
CA ALA A 9 -30.69 -11.30 40.88
C ALA A 9 -29.22 -11.12 40.45
N LEU A 10 -29.02 -10.67 39.21
CA LEU A 10 -27.70 -10.26 38.72
C LEU A 10 -27.46 -8.83 39.21
N THR A 11 -26.61 -8.67 40.22
CA THR A 11 -26.12 -7.37 40.67
C THR A 11 -25.19 -6.79 39.61
N LEU A 12 -25.66 -5.78 38.88
CA LEU A 12 -24.85 -4.97 37.98
C LEU A 12 -23.93 -4.07 38.82
N ILE A 13 -22.66 -4.44 38.95
CA ILE A 13 -21.61 -3.55 39.45
C ILE A 13 -21.18 -2.67 38.28
N VAL A 14 -21.65 -1.43 38.27
CA VAL A 14 -21.12 -0.37 37.39
C VAL A 14 -19.75 0.02 37.95
N MET A 15 -18.68 -0.54 37.41
CA MET A 15 -17.33 0.02 37.60
C MET A 15 -17.19 1.25 36.71
N LEU A 16 -17.36 2.44 37.29
CA LEU A 16 -16.78 3.66 36.73
C LEU A 16 -15.25 3.57 36.87
N ALA A 17 -14.60 3.07 35.83
CA ALA A 17 -13.17 3.29 35.66
C ALA A 17 -12.96 4.73 35.17
N ALA A 18 -12.53 5.60 36.08
CA ALA A 18 -11.96 6.87 35.72
C ALA A 18 -10.60 6.60 35.05
N CYS A 19 -10.57 6.56 33.72
CA CYS A 19 -9.33 6.59 32.96
C CYS A 19 -8.70 7.97 33.13
N SER A 20 -7.84 8.07 34.14
CA SER A 20 -6.87 9.14 34.28
C SER A 20 -5.90 9.02 33.11
N GLY A 21 -5.78 10.10 32.32
CA GLY A 21 -4.91 10.15 31.15
C GLY A 21 -3.48 9.77 31.50
N ALA A 22 -3.06 8.58 31.07
CA ALA A 22 -1.67 8.29 30.86
C ALA A 22 -1.29 9.00 29.56
N GLY A 23 -0.65 10.16 29.67
CA GLY A 23 0.10 10.72 28.56
C GLY A 23 1.17 9.71 28.19
N SER A 24 0.94 8.97 27.11
CA SER A 24 1.96 8.17 26.46
C SER A 24 2.98 9.14 25.90
N SER A 25 4.10 9.31 26.60
CA SER A 25 5.30 9.89 26.00
C SER A 25 5.91 8.80 25.13
N SER A 26 5.46 8.68 23.87
CA SER A 26 6.23 7.90 22.91
C SER A 26 7.61 8.55 22.81
N SER A 27 8.65 7.75 23.01
CA SER A 27 10.06 8.15 22.92
C SER A 27 10.59 8.07 21.50
N ASP A 28 9.68 7.99 20.52
CA ASP A 28 10.06 7.79 19.13
C ASP A 28 10.66 9.11 18.62
N PRO A 29 11.82 9.05 17.94
CA PRO A 29 12.45 10.25 17.41
C PRO A 29 11.51 10.95 16.40
N GLU A 30 11.50 12.28 16.38
CA GLU A 30 10.75 13.01 15.34
C GLU A 30 11.28 12.62 13.94
N PRO A 31 10.40 12.49 12.93
CA PRO A 31 10.81 12.18 11.57
C PRO A 31 11.68 13.30 10.99
N ILE A 32 12.61 12.94 10.09
CA ILE A 32 13.50 13.89 9.42
C ILE A 32 12.70 14.91 8.61
N ALA A 33 11.71 14.42 7.85
CA ALA A 33 10.72 15.21 7.16
C ALA A 33 9.47 14.35 6.89
N TYR A 34 8.41 15.01 6.41
CA TYR A 34 7.19 14.34 5.96
C TYR A 34 7.14 14.26 4.45
N PHE A 35 6.85 13.08 3.93
CA PHE A 35 6.35 12.89 2.58
C PHE A 35 4.82 13.03 2.62
N ASN A 36 4.34 14.21 2.23
CA ASN A 36 2.93 14.56 2.25
C ASN A 36 2.21 13.84 1.10
N VAL A 37 1.08 13.21 1.41
CA VAL A 37 0.27 12.43 0.47
C VAL A 37 -1.15 12.99 0.45
N ALA A 38 -1.66 13.32 -0.72
CA ALA A 38 -3.10 13.47 -0.91
C ALA A 38 -3.69 12.13 -1.34
N VAL A 39 -4.86 11.79 -0.80
CA VAL A 39 -5.58 10.56 -1.17
C VAL A 39 -6.75 10.93 -2.06
N ILE A 40 -6.94 10.19 -3.14
CA ILE A 40 -8.11 10.26 -4.01
C ILE A 40 -8.75 8.89 -4.04
N VAL A 41 -10.06 8.81 -3.82
CA VAL A 41 -10.84 7.57 -3.97
C VAL A 41 -11.74 7.71 -5.17
N ASP A 42 -11.52 6.89 -6.19
CA ASP A 42 -12.43 6.74 -7.31
C ASP A 42 -13.65 5.91 -6.84
N THR A 43 -14.74 6.61 -6.57
CA THR A 43 -15.98 6.04 -6.05
C THR A 43 -16.78 5.25 -7.10
N THR A 44 -16.33 5.27 -8.36
CA THR A 44 -16.96 4.50 -9.45
C THR A 44 -16.45 3.06 -9.50
N SER A 45 -15.25 2.82 -8.96
CA SER A 45 -14.57 1.51 -9.00
C SER A 45 -14.18 0.96 -7.63
N ASP A 46 -14.05 1.80 -6.61
CA ASP A 46 -13.74 1.41 -5.24
C ASP A 46 -14.64 2.14 -4.22
N SER A 47 -14.61 1.71 -2.95
CA SER A 47 -15.46 2.28 -1.88
C SER A 47 -14.67 2.52 -0.58
N VAL A 48 -13.41 2.89 -0.73
CA VAL A 48 -12.50 3.17 0.40
C VAL A 48 -12.98 4.40 1.18
N THR A 49 -13.27 4.20 2.46
CA THR A 49 -13.59 5.30 3.37
C THR A 49 -12.33 6.07 3.79
N ARG A 50 -12.49 7.31 4.25
CA ARG A 50 -11.40 8.09 4.84
C ARG A 50 -10.71 7.34 5.97
N GLU A 51 -11.46 6.70 6.86
CA GLU A 51 -10.91 5.95 7.99
C GLU A 51 -10.05 4.76 7.53
N GLN A 52 -10.45 4.08 6.44
CA GLN A 52 -9.64 3.03 5.83
C GLN A 52 -8.37 3.59 5.20
N ALA A 53 -8.46 4.69 4.44
CA ALA A 53 -7.29 5.34 3.85
C ALA A 53 -6.29 5.83 4.93
N GLU A 54 -6.79 6.39 6.03
CA GLU A 54 -5.97 6.77 7.19
C GLU A 54 -5.29 5.56 7.83
N ALA A 55 -6.01 4.44 7.99
CA ALA A 55 -5.43 3.22 8.53
C ALA A 55 -4.35 2.64 7.61
N VAL A 56 -4.56 2.67 6.29
CA VAL A 56 -3.57 2.26 5.28
C VAL A 56 -2.32 3.12 5.39
N LEU A 57 -2.48 4.46 5.37
CA LEU A 57 -1.33 5.36 5.43
C LEU A 57 -0.60 5.29 6.77
N ALA A 58 -1.29 5.05 7.89
CA ALA A 58 -0.63 4.89 9.19
C ALA A 58 0.24 3.63 9.24
N LEU A 59 -0.20 2.52 8.63
CA LEU A 59 0.60 1.30 8.53
C LEU A 59 1.75 1.44 7.52
N ALA A 60 1.50 2.11 6.40
CA ALA A 60 2.54 2.44 5.42
C ALA A 60 3.60 3.37 6.01
N ASP A 61 3.20 4.37 6.80
CA ASP A 61 4.08 5.27 7.54
C ASP A 61 5.02 4.51 8.48
N ALA A 62 4.49 3.59 9.28
CA ALA A 62 5.31 2.78 10.19
C ALA A 62 6.38 1.97 9.42
N SER A 63 6.00 1.36 8.30
CA SER A 63 6.93 0.60 7.43
C SER A 63 8.00 1.52 6.81
N LEU A 64 7.62 2.66 6.26
CA LEU A 64 8.56 3.61 5.65
C LEU A 64 9.50 4.24 6.70
N TYR A 65 8.97 4.61 7.85
CA TYR A 65 9.72 5.25 8.92
C TYR A 65 10.81 4.33 9.46
N ASP A 66 10.51 3.06 9.68
CA ASP A 66 11.50 2.07 10.14
C ASP A 66 12.65 1.91 9.14
N LEU A 67 12.39 2.07 7.84
CA LEU A 67 13.37 1.91 6.76
C LEU A 67 14.15 3.19 6.44
N THR A 68 13.60 4.38 6.72
CA THR A 68 14.12 5.65 6.16
C THR A 68 14.21 6.80 7.17
N ALA A 69 13.55 6.72 8.33
CA ALA A 69 13.31 7.80 9.28
C ALA A 69 12.52 9.01 8.73
N TYR A 70 11.88 8.87 7.57
CA TYR A 70 10.88 9.80 7.04
C TYR A 70 9.48 9.25 7.29
N SER A 71 8.51 10.13 7.44
CA SER A 71 7.11 9.74 7.68
C SER A 71 6.20 10.06 6.50
N LEU A 72 5.21 9.20 6.25
CA LEU A 72 4.07 9.50 5.39
C LEU A 72 3.04 10.31 6.19
N ARG A 73 2.42 11.29 5.54
CA ARG A 73 1.32 12.04 6.15
C ARG A 73 0.23 12.33 5.15
N MET A 74 -0.99 11.89 5.44
CA MET A 74 -2.16 12.31 4.69
C MET A 74 -2.40 13.81 4.93
N VAL A 75 -2.32 14.62 3.87
CA VAL A 75 -2.60 16.07 3.94
C VAL A 75 -3.96 16.42 3.39
N ASP A 76 -4.54 15.55 2.57
CA ASP A 76 -5.84 15.74 1.96
C ASP A 76 -6.48 14.39 1.59
N PHE A 77 -7.81 14.38 1.46
CA PHE A 77 -8.56 13.22 0.98
C PHE A 77 -9.79 13.70 0.20
N VAL A 78 -9.91 13.21 -1.02
CA VAL A 78 -10.94 13.58 -2.00
C VAL A 78 -11.62 12.33 -2.51
N GLU A 79 -12.94 12.39 -2.63
CA GLU A 79 -13.73 11.41 -3.39
C GLU A 79 -13.92 11.95 -4.80
N ASP A 80 -13.62 11.14 -5.80
CA ASP A 80 -13.83 11.43 -7.20
C ASP A 80 -14.88 10.47 -7.77
N ASP A 81 -15.87 11.01 -8.48
CA ASP A 81 -16.93 10.25 -9.16
C ASP A 81 -16.84 10.39 -10.69
N SER A 82 -15.70 10.91 -11.19
CA SER A 82 -15.47 11.09 -12.60
C SER A 82 -14.98 9.79 -13.24
N ASN A 83 -15.52 9.47 -14.42
CA ASN A 83 -15.08 8.29 -15.20
C ASN A 83 -13.84 8.63 -16.05
N GLY A 84 -12.86 9.34 -15.49
CA GLY A 84 -11.64 9.76 -16.17
C GLY A 84 -10.51 8.72 -16.09
N SER A 85 -9.43 8.94 -16.83
CA SER A 85 -8.18 8.20 -16.57
C SER A 85 -7.57 8.63 -15.23
N VAL A 86 -6.66 7.83 -14.67
CA VAL A 86 -5.92 8.23 -13.46
C VAL A 86 -5.20 9.56 -13.66
N GLU A 87 -4.60 9.77 -14.84
CA GLU A 87 -3.93 11.03 -15.17
C GLU A 87 -4.92 12.21 -15.17
N ASP A 88 -6.14 12.03 -15.68
CA ASP A 88 -7.17 13.08 -15.66
C ASP A 88 -7.57 13.45 -14.22
N VAL A 89 -7.78 12.44 -13.36
CA VAL A 89 -8.15 12.62 -11.95
C VAL A 89 -7.05 13.36 -11.19
N VAL A 90 -5.79 12.95 -11.37
CA VAL A 90 -4.64 13.61 -10.74
C VAL A 90 -4.46 15.04 -11.24
N ASN A 91 -4.58 15.27 -12.55
CA ASN A 91 -4.48 16.61 -13.12
C ASN A 91 -5.62 17.53 -12.64
N ALA A 92 -6.84 16.99 -12.48
CA ALA A 92 -7.96 17.73 -11.89
C ALA A 92 -7.68 18.11 -10.43
N TYR A 93 -7.12 17.18 -9.64
CA TYR A 93 -6.69 17.44 -8.27
C TYR A 93 -5.65 18.58 -8.22
N MET A 94 -4.59 18.50 -9.04
CA MET A 94 -3.54 19.52 -9.06
C MET A 94 -4.07 20.90 -9.49
N ALA A 95 -4.99 20.94 -10.45
CA ALA A 95 -5.62 22.19 -10.88
C ALA A 95 -6.53 22.81 -9.80
N ALA A 96 -7.14 22.00 -8.94
CA ALA A 96 -7.98 22.45 -7.83
C ALA A 96 -7.17 22.95 -6.62
N HIS A 97 -5.88 22.57 -6.52
CA HIS A 97 -5.00 22.90 -5.38
C HIS A 97 -3.74 23.69 -5.79
N PRO A 98 -3.89 24.85 -6.47
CA PRO A 98 -2.73 25.61 -6.94
C PRO A 98 -1.89 26.11 -5.75
N GLY A 99 -0.62 25.73 -5.73
CA GLY A 99 0.37 26.18 -4.74
C GLY A 99 0.38 25.42 -3.40
N ASP A 100 -0.45 24.38 -3.24
CA ASP A 100 -0.48 23.52 -2.05
C ASP A 100 -0.50 22.04 -2.44
N LEU A 101 0.42 21.67 -3.35
CA LEU A 101 0.51 20.30 -3.85
C LEU A 101 1.32 19.40 -2.90
N PRO A 102 0.91 18.12 -2.73
CA PRO A 102 1.62 17.15 -1.91
C PRO A 102 2.93 16.68 -2.56
N ASN A 103 3.64 15.76 -1.91
CA ASN A 103 4.82 15.10 -2.48
C ASN A 103 4.44 13.89 -3.34
N GLY A 104 3.32 13.25 -3.00
CA GLY A 104 2.71 12.22 -3.81
C GLY A 104 1.19 12.21 -3.70
N ILE A 105 0.56 11.50 -4.63
CA ILE A 105 -0.89 11.27 -4.65
C ILE A 105 -1.14 9.77 -4.64
N LEU A 106 -1.99 9.34 -3.71
CA LEU A 106 -2.47 7.98 -3.61
C LEU A 106 -3.86 7.89 -4.22
N VAL A 107 -4.04 7.06 -5.23
CA VAL A 107 -5.33 6.85 -5.89
C VAL A 107 -5.84 5.45 -5.60
N PHE A 108 -6.98 5.35 -4.91
CA PHE A 108 -7.73 4.10 -4.78
C PHE A 108 -8.66 3.96 -5.97
N SER A 109 -8.33 3.04 -6.90
CA SER A 109 -9.07 2.77 -8.14
C SER A 109 -8.66 1.40 -8.69
N VAL A 110 -9.49 0.79 -9.54
CA VAL A 110 -9.05 -0.34 -10.39
C VAL A 110 -7.96 0.07 -11.40
N GLY A 111 -7.80 1.38 -11.64
CA GLY A 111 -6.81 1.95 -12.53
C GLY A 111 -7.20 1.87 -14.01
N ASP A 112 -6.38 2.50 -14.86
CA ASP A 112 -6.61 2.50 -16.31
C ASP A 112 -6.54 1.06 -16.84
N ASP A 113 -7.55 0.63 -17.61
CA ASP A 113 -7.68 -0.72 -18.15
C ASP A 113 -7.53 -1.84 -17.08
N ASP A 114 -8.08 -1.62 -15.87
CA ASP A 114 -7.93 -2.50 -14.69
C ASP A 114 -6.48 -2.70 -14.23
N GLY A 115 -5.57 -1.79 -14.60
CA GLY A 115 -4.13 -1.94 -14.37
C GLY A 115 -3.74 -2.17 -12.91
N ALA A 116 -4.37 -1.48 -11.95
CA ALA A 116 -4.06 -1.65 -10.53
C ALA A 116 -4.66 -2.95 -9.99
N LYS A 117 -5.84 -3.33 -10.48
CA LYS A 117 -6.47 -4.60 -10.17
C LYS A 117 -5.70 -5.80 -10.73
N ILE A 118 -5.03 -5.67 -11.87
CA ILE A 118 -4.23 -6.75 -12.47
C ILE A 118 -2.84 -6.83 -11.82
N ASN A 119 -2.17 -5.68 -11.68
CA ASN A 119 -0.75 -5.61 -11.33
C ASN A 119 -0.47 -5.40 -9.84
N ARG A 120 -1.48 -5.50 -8.97
CA ARG A 120 -1.40 -5.26 -7.51
C ARG A 120 -1.23 -3.80 -7.11
N GLY A 121 -1.37 -2.91 -8.06
CA GLY A 121 -0.99 -1.52 -7.97
C GLY A 121 -0.12 -1.14 -9.15
N TYR A 122 0.13 0.15 -9.32
CA TYR A 122 1.19 0.65 -10.16
C TYR A 122 1.55 2.08 -9.76
N ALA A 123 2.75 2.50 -10.13
CA ALA A 123 3.19 3.88 -10.01
C ALA A 123 3.18 4.62 -11.35
N GLN A 124 2.90 5.91 -11.30
CA GLN A 124 3.08 6.85 -12.40
C GLN A 124 3.81 8.08 -11.91
N GLN A 125 4.49 8.77 -12.83
CA GLN A 125 5.10 10.06 -12.56
C GLN A 125 4.48 11.09 -13.51
N ILE A 126 3.76 12.04 -12.92
CA ILE A 126 2.99 13.03 -13.68
C ILE A 126 3.71 14.38 -13.57
N PRO A 127 4.00 15.08 -14.68
CA PRO A 127 4.53 16.43 -14.62
C PRO A 127 3.60 17.35 -13.83
N ALA A 128 4.13 18.01 -12.81
CA ALA A 128 3.41 18.98 -12.02
C ALA A 128 3.46 20.38 -12.68
N PRO A 129 2.64 21.35 -12.22
CA PRO A 129 2.74 22.73 -12.67
C PRO A 129 4.16 23.32 -12.57
N ASP A 130 4.51 24.24 -13.48
CA ASP A 130 5.87 24.79 -13.63
C ASP A 130 6.48 25.38 -12.34
N ASP A 131 5.64 25.86 -11.42
CA ASP A 131 6.02 26.47 -10.15
C ASP A 131 6.14 25.48 -8.99
N PHE A 132 5.72 24.22 -9.17
CA PHE A 132 5.87 23.16 -8.19
C PHE A 132 7.29 22.59 -8.19
N ARG A 133 7.84 22.33 -7.00
CA ARG A 133 9.05 21.53 -6.83
C ARG A 133 8.86 20.52 -5.72
N ASN A 134 8.99 19.24 -6.05
CA ASN A 134 8.97 18.16 -5.08
C ASN A 134 10.28 18.20 -4.26
N PRO A 135 10.23 18.31 -2.93
CA PRO A 135 11.42 18.23 -2.09
C PRO A 135 12.03 16.81 -2.08
N PHE A 136 11.30 15.77 -2.46
CA PHE A 136 11.91 14.45 -2.66
C PHE A 136 12.25 14.31 -4.14
N VAL A 137 13.53 14.48 -4.50
CA VAL A 137 13.96 14.53 -5.90
C VAL A 137 14.57 13.18 -6.29
N SER A 138 13.80 12.36 -7.01
CA SER A 138 14.30 11.13 -7.63
C SER A 138 15.61 11.39 -8.40
N PRO A 139 16.60 10.48 -8.35
CA PRO A 139 17.83 10.63 -9.14
C PRO A 139 17.65 10.35 -10.64
N TYR A 140 16.47 9.83 -11.04
CA TYR A 140 16.13 9.49 -12.42
C TYR A 140 15.21 10.53 -13.07
N LEU A 141 14.57 11.36 -12.25
CA LEU A 141 13.70 12.46 -12.65
C LEU A 141 14.29 13.78 -12.12
N ASP A 142 13.60 14.89 -12.38
CA ASP A 142 13.86 16.13 -11.65
C ASP A 142 12.72 16.40 -10.65
N GLY A 143 12.84 17.49 -9.88
CA GLY A 143 11.83 17.86 -8.90
C GLY A 143 10.52 18.38 -9.49
N SER A 144 10.30 18.34 -10.81
CA SER A 144 9.06 18.83 -11.44
C SER A 144 7.93 17.79 -11.53
N TYR A 145 8.12 16.61 -10.93
CA TYR A 145 7.15 15.51 -11.00
C TYR A 145 6.40 15.28 -9.69
N MET A 146 5.12 14.97 -9.82
CA MET A 146 4.29 14.36 -8.79
C MET A 146 4.44 12.84 -8.86
N TYR A 147 4.61 12.20 -7.71
CA TYR A 147 4.66 10.74 -7.63
C TYR A 147 3.27 10.19 -7.32
N VAL A 148 2.77 9.32 -8.19
CA VAL A 148 1.40 8.78 -8.07
C VAL A 148 1.51 7.29 -7.83
N ALA A 149 0.86 6.82 -6.76
CA ALA A 149 0.62 5.40 -6.51
C ALA A 149 -0.86 5.12 -6.75
N VAL A 150 -1.16 4.11 -7.54
CA VAL A 150 -2.52 3.64 -7.79
C VAL A 150 -2.65 2.24 -7.23
N LEU A 151 -3.67 1.99 -6.42
CA LEU A 151 -3.98 0.65 -5.94
C LEU A 151 -5.48 0.40 -5.92
N TYR A 152 -5.83 -0.86 -6.12
CA TYR A 152 -7.18 -1.34 -5.88
C TYR A 152 -7.23 -1.90 -4.45
N PHE A 153 -8.06 -1.31 -3.57
CA PHE A 153 -8.07 -1.67 -2.15
C PHE A 153 -8.49 -3.12 -1.92
N ASN A 154 -9.37 -3.64 -2.77
CA ASN A 154 -9.83 -5.02 -2.74
C ASN A 154 -8.99 -5.92 -3.66
N TYR A 155 -7.72 -5.59 -3.92
CA TYR A 155 -6.85 -6.44 -4.72
C TYR A 155 -6.70 -7.84 -4.13
N HIS A 156 -6.76 -8.87 -4.99
CA HIS A 156 -6.67 -10.27 -4.60
C HIS A 156 -5.20 -10.69 -4.47
N TYR A 157 -4.61 -10.52 -3.27
CA TYR A 157 -3.24 -10.96 -3.03
C TYR A 157 -3.07 -12.46 -3.31
N ALA A 158 -2.05 -12.81 -4.11
CA ALA A 158 -1.76 -14.18 -4.53
C ALA A 158 -2.96 -14.88 -5.20
N ALA A 159 -3.73 -14.15 -6.01
CA ALA A 159 -4.76 -14.69 -6.88
C ALA A 159 -4.27 -15.94 -7.63
N CYS A 160 -5.13 -16.95 -7.71
CA CYS A 160 -4.82 -18.29 -8.22
C CYS A 160 -6.00 -18.84 -9.00
N GLY A 161 -5.73 -19.52 -10.12
CA GLY A 161 -6.73 -20.25 -10.89
C GLY A 161 -7.58 -19.36 -11.80
N TYR A 162 -7.19 -18.11 -12.03
CA TYR A 162 -7.95 -17.11 -12.77
C TYR A 162 -7.53 -17.04 -14.24
N GLY A 163 -6.27 -17.33 -14.56
CA GLY A 163 -5.78 -17.30 -15.93
C GLY A 163 -5.83 -15.91 -16.56
N GLY A 164 -5.73 -14.85 -15.75
CA GLY A 164 -5.70 -13.45 -16.18
C GLY A 164 -7.06 -12.76 -16.33
N ALA A 165 -8.14 -13.33 -15.79
CA ALA A 165 -9.47 -12.72 -15.74
C ALA A 165 -10.09 -12.86 -14.33
N ASP A 166 -11.27 -12.29 -14.07
CA ASP A 166 -11.93 -12.42 -12.75
C ASP A 166 -12.67 -13.74 -12.54
N ASP A 167 -12.87 -14.51 -13.61
CA ASP A 167 -13.58 -15.79 -13.53
C ASP A 167 -12.61 -16.90 -13.20
N ILE A 168 -12.93 -17.71 -12.19
CA ILE A 168 -12.15 -18.90 -11.82
C ILE A 168 -12.17 -19.89 -13.00
N GLN A 169 -11.01 -20.14 -13.58
CA GLN A 169 -10.79 -21.08 -14.68
C GLN A 169 -10.25 -22.44 -14.21
N SER A 170 -9.59 -22.48 -13.05
CA SER A 170 -8.86 -23.65 -12.57
C SER A 170 -8.85 -23.74 -11.04
N PRO A 171 -8.89 -24.96 -10.46
CA PRO A 171 -8.70 -25.16 -9.01
C PRO A 171 -7.22 -25.17 -8.60
N VAL A 172 -6.30 -24.96 -9.53
CA VAL A 172 -4.85 -24.84 -9.32
C VAL A 172 -4.30 -23.66 -10.10
N SER A 173 -3.15 -23.14 -9.70
CA SER A 173 -2.46 -22.03 -10.37
C SER A 173 -2.17 -22.35 -11.84
N VAL A 174 -2.30 -21.34 -12.69
CA VAL A 174 -2.08 -21.42 -14.14
C VAL A 174 -1.12 -20.32 -14.57
N GLY A 175 -0.14 -20.64 -15.40
CA GLY A 175 0.85 -19.67 -15.91
C GLY A 175 1.75 -19.15 -14.79
N ASP A 176 1.92 -17.82 -14.71
CA ASP A 176 2.82 -17.17 -13.75
C ASP A 176 2.18 -16.90 -12.38
N GLU A 177 0.97 -17.40 -12.13
CA GLU A 177 0.31 -17.35 -10.83
C GLU A 177 1.15 -18.06 -9.75
N CYS A 178 0.93 -17.70 -8.49
CA CYS A 178 1.66 -18.31 -7.37
C CYS A 178 3.18 -18.25 -7.50
N ARG A 179 3.69 -17.17 -8.11
CA ARG A 179 5.13 -16.94 -8.36
C ARG A 179 5.73 -17.93 -9.37
N GLY A 180 4.96 -18.32 -10.38
CA GLY A 180 5.38 -19.25 -11.43
C GLY A 180 5.32 -20.73 -11.04
N GLU A 181 4.77 -21.05 -9.86
CA GLU A 181 4.58 -22.42 -9.39
C GLU A 181 3.24 -22.97 -9.91
N GLU A 182 3.18 -23.33 -11.19
CA GLU A 182 1.99 -23.92 -11.84
C GLU A 182 1.56 -25.22 -11.15
N GLY A 183 0.24 -25.41 -10.98
CA GLY A 183 -0.32 -26.58 -10.29
C GLY A 183 -0.40 -26.45 -8.77
N THR A 184 0.01 -25.32 -8.20
CA THR A 184 -0.22 -24.98 -6.79
C THR A 184 -1.74 -24.97 -6.51
N PRO A 185 -2.24 -25.65 -5.47
CA PRO A 185 -3.66 -25.63 -5.15
C PRO A 185 -4.17 -24.21 -4.90
N CYS A 186 -5.32 -23.88 -5.49
CA CYS A 186 -6.05 -22.68 -5.16
C CYS A 186 -7.09 -22.98 -4.08
N VAL A 187 -7.22 -22.09 -3.10
CA VAL A 187 -8.21 -22.18 -2.03
C VAL A 187 -9.06 -20.92 -2.01
N GLU A 188 -10.35 -21.07 -1.66
CA GLU A 188 -11.24 -19.93 -1.52
C GLU A 188 -10.97 -19.18 -0.20
N TRP A 189 -10.72 -17.88 -0.30
CA TRP A 189 -10.55 -16.95 0.82
C TRP A 189 -11.28 -15.65 0.53
N GLU A 190 -12.22 -15.26 1.40
CA GLU A 190 -13.04 -14.04 1.24
C GLU A 190 -13.70 -13.87 -0.14
N GLY A 191 -14.10 -14.99 -0.77
CA GLY A 191 -14.76 -15.00 -2.08
C GLY A 191 -13.79 -15.01 -3.28
N MET A 192 -12.49 -15.16 -3.02
CA MET A 192 -11.42 -15.14 -4.02
C MET A 192 -10.64 -16.46 -4.00
N GLN A 193 -10.04 -16.86 -5.12
CA GLN A 193 -9.13 -18.00 -5.17
C GLN A 193 -7.69 -17.53 -4.98
N ILE A 194 -7.01 -18.06 -3.96
CA ILE A 194 -5.63 -17.71 -3.63
C ILE A 194 -4.73 -18.94 -3.59
N CYS A 195 -3.42 -18.76 -3.74
CA CYS A 195 -2.45 -19.84 -3.56
C CYS A 195 -2.53 -20.40 -2.13
N ASP A 196 -2.65 -21.72 -1.97
CA ASP A 196 -2.83 -22.37 -0.67
C ASP A 196 -1.74 -22.04 0.36
N PHE A 197 -0.48 -21.93 -0.07
CA PHE A 197 0.64 -21.61 0.79
C PHE A 197 0.60 -20.19 1.36
N VAL A 198 -0.22 -19.31 0.78
CA VAL A 198 -0.38 -17.91 1.21
C VAL A 198 -1.48 -17.76 2.26
N LEU A 199 -2.41 -18.71 2.35
CA LEU A 199 -3.52 -18.65 3.30
C LEU A 199 -3.07 -18.39 4.75
N PRO A 200 -2.03 -19.05 5.31
CA PRO A 200 -1.57 -18.76 6.66
C PRO A 200 -1.08 -17.32 6.85
N ILE A 201 -0.55 -16.69 5.79
CA ILE A 201 -0.08 -15.30 5.81
C ILE A 201 -1.29 -14.34 5.80
N LEU A 202 -2.33 -14.68 5.03
CA LEU A 202 -3.55 -13.87 4.92
C LEU A 202 -4.47 -14.00 6.14
N GLU A 203 -4.49 -15.14 6.80
CA GLU A 203 -5.21 -15.30 8.08
C GLU A 203 -4.64 -14.39 9.19
N GLU A 204 -3.41 -13.93 9.04
CA GLU A 204 -2.71 -13.03 9.97
C GLU A 204 -2.71 -11.57 9.53
N ARG A 205 -3.21 -11.24 8.32
CA ARG A 205 -3.17 -9.89 7.73
C ARG A 205 -4.55 -9.41 7.28
N THR A 206 -4.81 -8.12 7.46
CA THR A 206 -6.03 -7.43 7.02
C THR A 206 -5.88 -6.86 5.61
N PRO A 207 -6.97 -6.51 4.90
CA PRO A 207 -6.89 -5.78 3.64
C PRO A 207 -6.08 -4.48 3.74
N VAL A 208 -6.13 -3.82 4.90
CA VAL A 208 -5.36 -2.60 5.19
C VAL A 208 -3.87 -2.90 5.22
N ASP A 209 -3.44 -4.03 5.78
CA ASP A 209 -2.01 -4.40 5.83
C ASP A 209 -1.44 -4.63 4.43
N MET A 210 -2.22 -5.25 3.54
CA MET A 210 -1.81 -5.44 2.13
C MET A 210 -1.72 -4.11 1.39
N ALA A 211 -2.78 -3.31 1.48
CA ALA A 211 -2.81 -1.99 0.85
C ALA A 211 -1.64 -1.12 1.33
N ALA A 212 -1.29 -1.17 2.63
CA ALA A 212 -0.17 -0.42 3.19
C ALA A 212 1.18 -0.82 2.58
N GLN A 213 1.45 -2.11 2.38
CA GLN A 213 2.69 -2.57 1.73
C GLN A 213 2.76 -2.11 0.27
N VAL A 214 1.64 -2.19 -0.46
CA VAL A 214 1.55 -1.71 -1.84
C VAL A 214 1.79 -0.21 -1.89
N VAL A 215 1.21 0.59 -0.99
CA VAL A 215 1.44 2.04 -0.93
C VAL A 215 2.93 2.36 -0.85
N VAL A 216 3.67 1.69 0.06
CA VAL A 216 5.11 1.90 0.16
C VAL A 216 5.82 1.43 -1.12
N HIS A 217 5.49 0.24 -1.62
CA HIS A 217 6.06 -0.31 -2.85
C HIS A 217 5.96 0.67 -4.02
N GLU A 218 4.75 1.14 -4.31
CA GLU A 218 4.47 1.98 -5.46
C GLU A 218 5.15 3.36 -5.34
N PHE A 219 5.13 3.98 -4.15
CA PHE A 219 5.82 5.26 -3.95
C PHE A 219 7.34 5.15 -4.00
N MET A 220 7.92 3.95 -3.88
CA MET A 220 9.36 3.74 -3.99
C MET A 220 9.86 3.60 -5.43
N HIS A 221 9.00 3.24 -6.40
CA HIS A 221 9.41 3.09 -7.81
C HIS A 221 10.17 4.30 -8.39
N PRO A 222 9.77 5.57 -8.14
CA PRO A 222 10.52 6.72 -8.66
C PRO A 222 11.98 6.78 -8.19
N PHE A 223 12.33 6.10 -7.09
CA PHE A 223 13.66 6.13 -6.49
C PHE A 223 14.51 4.91 -6.83
N GLY A 224 13.99 4.00 -7.64
CA GLY A 224 14.68 2.81 -8.11
C GLY A 224 15.06 2.86 -9.59
N SER A 225 16.03 2.03 -9.98
CA SER A 225 16.48 1.96 -11.38
C SER A 225 15.44 1.26 -12.27
N GLU A 226 15.24 1.79 -13.49
CA GLU A 226 14.32 1.22 -14.48
C GLU A 226 14.54 -0.27 -14.78
N GLY A 227 13.52 -0.92 -15.37
CA GLY A 227 13.62 -2.30 -15.86
C GLY A 227 13.61 -3.38 -14.78
N GLY A 228 12.99 -3.09 -13.62
CA GLY A 228 12.86 -4.04 -12.51
C GLY A 228 14.08 -4.10 -11.58
N GLY A 229 15.09 -3.23 -11.77
CA GLY A 229 16.25 -3.19 -10.88
C GLY A 229 15.95 -2.63 -9.48
N ASP A 230 14.77 -2.06 -9.34
CA ASP A 230 14.17 -1.55 -8.11
C ASP A 230 13.41 -2.62 -7.30
N HIS A 231 13.15 -3.81 -7.87
CA HIS A 231 12.45 -4.90 -7.19
C HIS A 231 13.41 -5.88 -6.50
N PHE A 232 13.00 -6.40 -5.34
CA PHE A 232 13.75 -7.41 -4.60
C PHE A 232 13.91 -8.71 -5.40
N GLY A 233 15.10 -9.31 -5.35
CA GLY A 233 15.37 -10.62 -5.94
C GLY A 233 15.64 -10.60 -7.45
N THR A 234 15.51 -9.44 -8.12
CA THR A 234 15.97 -9.29 -9.50
C THR A 234 17.49 -9.28 -9.59
N GLU A 235 18.06 -9.57 -10.76
CA GLU A 235 19.51 -9.57 -10.96
C GLU A 235 20.16 -8.22 -10.55
N PRO A 236 19.63 -7.04 -10.94
CA PRO A 236 20.22 -5.78 -10.52
C PRO A 236 20.15 -5.56 -9.01
N CYS A 237 19.03 -5.92 -8.36
CA CYS A 237 18.93 -5.79 -6.91
C CYS A 237 19.89 -6.72 -6.17
N ASN A 238 19.96 -8.00 -6.59
CA ASN A 238 20.88 -8.97 -6.02
C ASN A 238 22.34 -8.52 -6.16
N ALA A 239 22.70 -7.88 -7.29
CA ALA A 239 24.03 -7.31 -7.48
C ALA A 239 24.34 -6.21 -6.45
N VAL A 240 23.38 -5.33 -6.17
CA VAL A 240 23.53 -4.26 -5.15
C VAL A 240 23.62 -4.84 -3.74
N MET A 241 22.83 -5.87 -3.42
CA MET A 241 22.86 -6.55 -2.13
C MET A 241 24.07 -7.50 -1.96
N GLY A 242 24.82 -7.77 -3.03
CA GLY A 242 25.93 -8.73 -3.03
C GLY A 242 25.47 -10.18 -2.90
N LEU A 243 24.24 -10.50 -3.32
CA LEU A 243 23.70 -11.86 -3.32
C LEU A 243 23.99 -12.58 -4.66
N PRO A 244 24.15 -13.91 -4.65
CA PRO A 244 24.19 -14.70 -5.89
C PRO A 244 22.91 -14.51 -6.71
N GLU A 245 23.04 -14.57 -8.04
CA GLU A 245 21.91 -14.54 -8.97
C GLU A 245 20.86 -15.62 -8.61
N GLY A 246 19.58 -15.26 -8.67
CA GLY A 246 18.47 -16.14 -8.31
C GLY A 246 18.25 -16.33 -6.80
N THR A 247 18.98 -15.62 -5.93
CA THR A 247 18.70 -15.62 -4.49
C THR A 247 17.40 -14.86 -4.22
N PHE A 248 16.46 -15.50 -3.52
CA PHE A 248 15.23 -14.88 -3.04
C PHE A 248 14.99 -15.27 -1.58
N ASN A 249 14.72 -14.27 -0.73
CA ASN A 249 14.37 -14.45 0.67
C ASN A 249 13.00 -13.80 0.92
N ASN A 250 11.99 -14.61 1.23
CA ASN A 250 10.64 -14.12 1.50
C ASN A 250 10.59 -13.12 2.66
N GLY A 251 11.35 -13.37 3.73
CA GLY A 251 11.33 -12.49 4.90
C GLY A 251 11.95 -11.12 4.62
N GLU A 252 13.03 -11.07 3.84
CA GLU A 252 13.61 -9.80 3.42
C GLU A 252 12.75 -9.11 2.37
N SER A 253 12.23 -9.84 1.39
CA SER A 253 11.31 -9.29 0.40
C SER A 253 10.09 -8.68 1.08
N ASP A 254 9.47 -9.35 2.05
CA ASP A 254 8.35 -8.82 2.83
C ASP A 254 8.76 -7.59 3.66
N HIS A 255 9.94 -7.62 4.30
CA HIS A 255 10.44 -6.49 5.10
C HIS A 255 10.64 -5.22 4.26
N TYR A 256 11.12 -5.38 3.02
CA TYR A 256 11.34 -4.27 2.09
C TYR A 256 10.17 -4.06 1.13
N ASN A 257 8.97 -4.59 1.43
CA ASN A 257 7.76 -4.44 0.62
C ASN A 257 7.97 -4.82 -0.86
N GLY A 258 8.78 -5.83 -1.15
CA GLY A 258 9.11 -6.25 -2.51
C GLY A 258 10.10 -5.34 -3.25
N MET A 259 10.56 -4.26 -2.64
CA MET A 259 11.54 -3.32 -3.21
C MET A 259 12.97 -3.67 -2.82
N CYS A 260 13.92 -3.26 -3.64
CA CYS A 260 15.33 -3.43 -3.33
C CYS A 260 15.73 -2.52 -2.15
N PRO A 261 16.53 -2.98 -1.17
CA PRO A 261 16.89 -2.18 0.00
C PRO A 261 17.51 -0.82 -0.34
N ASN A 262 18.34 -0.75 -1.39
CA ASN A 262 18.98 0.50 -1.84
C ASN A 262 17.98 1.57 -2.32
N VAL A 263 16.75 1.20 -2.68
CA VAL A 263 15.71 2.17 -3.07
C VAL A 263 15.33 3.04 -1.88
N TYR A 264 15.25 2.48 -0.68
CA TYR A 264 14.96 3.22 0.56
C TYR A 264 16.10 4.18 0.94
N GLU A 265 17.36 3.77 0.73
CA GLU A 265 18.52 4.65 0.90
C GLU A 265 18.49 5.81 -0.11
N THR A 266 18.10 5.52 -1.35
CA THR A 266 17.97 6.51 -2.43
C THR A 266 16.85 7.50 -2.13
N PHE A 267 15.70 7.02 -1.67
CA PHE A 267 14.60 7.84 -1.19
C PHE A 267 15.04 8.76 -0.04
N ALA A 268 15.69 8.22 0.99
CA ALA A 268 16.16 9.00 2.12
C ALA A 268 17.16 10.09 1.70
N ALA A 269 18.06 9.79 0.75
CA ALA A 269 19.02 10.75 0.21
C ALA A 269 18.41 11.78 -0.76
N SER A 270 17.18 11.54 -1.24
CA SER A 270 16.52 12.38 -2.26
C SER A 270 15.98 13.70 -1.72
N TYR A 271 15.83 13.81 -0.39
CA TYR A 271 15.21 14.97 0.24
C TYR A 271 16.10 16.23 0.13
N GLN A 272 15.56 17.24 -0.56
CA GLN A 272 16.14 18.54 -0.87
C GLN A 272 15.13 19.64 -0.49
N PRO A 273 15.19 20.15 0.76
CA PRO A 273 14.24 21.14 1.28
C PRO A 273 14.35 22.53 0.62
#